data_AF-A4BUG9-F1
#
_entry.id   AF-A4BUG9-F1
#
_cell.length_a   1.000
_cell.length_b   1.000
_cell.length_c   1.000
_cell.angle_alpha   90.00
_cell.angle_beta   90.00
_cell.angle_gamma   90.00
#
_symmetry.space_group_name_H-M   'P 1'
#
loop_
_entity.id
_entity.type
_entity.pdbx_description
1 polymer ?
#
loop_
_entity_poly.entity_id
_entity_poly.type
_entity_poly.pdbx_seq_one_letter_code
_entity_poly.pdbx_strand_id
1 'polypeptide(L)'
;MIESLQTGSPKIVGYKLRGRLHDAEYRALMPALEAILAVEGKLRVFVQCENFEGVDMRAVWEDIRFATKHYADFERIAVVGDGRWETWLARFFKPFTRATVRHYKASELAQAWAWLRADL
;
A
#
# COMPACT_ATOMS: atom_id res chain seq x y z
N MET A 1 -3.03 11.73 6.48
CA MET A 1 -2.93 12.38 5.15
C MET A 1 -2.27 11.42 4.17
N ILE A 2 -2.88 11.26 2.99
CA ILE A 2 -2.35 10.48 1.85
C ILE A 2 -1.94 11.43 0.73
N GLU A 3 -0.73 11.25 0.22
CA GLU A 3 -0.24 11.92 -0.99
C GLU A 3 0.12 10.85 -2.03
N SER A 4 -0.33 11.01 -3.28
CA SER A 4 0.01 10.09 -4.36
C SER A 4 1.36 10.47 -4.97
N LEU A 5 2.24 9.50 -5.17
CA LEU A 5 3.56 9.67 -5.75
C LEU A 5 3.53 9.29 -7.23
N GLN A 6 4.15 10.11 -8.08
CA GLN A 6 4.37 9.74 -9.46
C GLN A 6 5.45 8.67 -9.54
N THR A 7 5.10 7.51 -10.10
CA THR A 7 5.98 6.33 -10.14
C THR A 7 6.67 6.16 -11.50
N GLY A 8 6.15 6.80 -12.55
CA GLY A 8 6.60 6.64 -13.93
C GLY A 8 6.21 5.31 -14.57
N SER A 9 5.34 4.50 -13.93
CA SER A 9 4.86 3.23 -14.45
C SER A 9 3.38 3.05 -14.14
N PRO A 10 2.53 2.64 -15.11
CA PRO A 10 1.11 2.40 -14.85
C PRO A 10 0.88 1.19 -13.93
N LYS A 11 1.84 0.24 -13.89
CA LYS A 11 1.82 -0.95 -13.05
C LYS A 11 2.30 -0.71 -11.61
N ILE A 12 2.75 0.51 -11.30
CA ILE A 12 3.18 0.86 -9.94
C ILE A 12 2.40 2.07 -9.46
N VAL A 13 1.73 1.93 -8.32
CA VAL A 13 1.17 3.07 -7.58
C VAL A 13 2.03 3.37 -6.37
N GLY A 14 2.20 4.64 -6.05
CA GLY A 14 2.98 5.08 -4.91
C GLY A 14 2.18 6.01 -4.02
N TYR A 15 2.30 5.82 -2.71
CA TYR A 15 1.64 6.65 -1.72
C TYR A 15 2.60 7.05 -0.62
N LYS A 16 2.42 8.25 -0.13
CA LYS A 16 3.09 8.78 1.03
C LYS A 16 2.07 9.06 2.12
N LEU A 17 2.28 8.45 3.27
CA LEU A 17 1.38 8.48 4.42
C LEU A 17 2.03 9.31 5.53
N ARG A 18 1.28 10.28 6.04
CA ARG A 18 1.72 11.16 7.14
C ARG A 18 0.67 11.25 8.24
N GLY A 19 1.15 11.25 9.49
CA GLY A 19 0.31 11.39 10.69
C GLY A 19 -0.59 10.17 10.90
N ARG A 20 -1.84 10.42 11.31
CA ARG A 20 -2.86 9.38 11.50
C ARG A 20 -3.77 9.27 10.28
N LEU A 21 -3.95 8.05 9.79
CA LEU A 21 -4.94 7.75 8.74
C LEU A 21 -6.33 7.52 9.34
N HIS A 22 -7.33 8.13 8.71
CA HIS A 22 -8.74 8.00 9.03
C HIS A 22 -9.48 7.21 7.94
N ASP A 23 -10.67 6.73 8.28
CA ASP A 23 -11.52 5.90 7.42
C ASP A 23 -11.84 6.56 6.05
N ALA A 24 -12.09 7.88 6.04
CA ALA A 24 -12.43 8.61 4.82
C ALA A 24 -11.29 8.60 3.78
N GLU A 25 -10.04 8.70 4.22
CA GLU A 25 -8.86 8.68 3.35
C GLU A 25 -8.69 7.30 2.71
N TYR A 26 -9.02 6.24 3.46
CA TYR A 26 -9.02 4.88 2.94
C TYR A 26 -10.14 4.62 1.93
N ARG A 27 -11.38 5.05 2.23
CA ARG A 27 -12.52 4.91 1.32
C ARG A 27 -12.32 5.63 -0.01
N ALA A 28 -11.62 6.76 -0.02
CA ALA A 28 -11.28 7.47 -1.24
C ALA A 28 -10.19 6.75 -2.06
N LEU A 29 -9.27 6.04 -1.38
CA LEU A 29 -8.16 5.34 -2.02
C LEU A 29 -8.60 4.06 -2.76
N MET A 30 -9.55 3.32 -2.18
CA MET A 30 -9.93 1.99 -2.71
C MET A 30 -10.46 2.02 -4.15
N PRO A 31 -11.42 2.89 -4.52
CA PRO A 31 -11.92 2.95 -5.90
C PRO A 31 -10.84 3.30 -6.92
N ALA A 32 -9.86 4.13 -6.54
CA ALA A 32 -8.75 4.50 -7.42
C ALA A 32 -7.83 3.31 -7.70
N LEU A 33 -7.54 2.48 -6.68
CA LEU A 33 -6.79 1.24 -6.87
C LEU A 33 -7.56 0.22 -7.71
N GLU A 34 -8.86 0.08 -7.46
CA GLU A 34 -9.76 -0.80 -8.21
C GLU A 34 -9.78 -0.46 -9.69
N ALA A 35 -9.86 0.83 -10.04
CA ALA A 35 -9.84 1.29 -11.41
C ALA A 35 -8.52 0.96 -12.14
N ILE A 36 -7.38 1.10 -11.45
CA ILE A 36 -6.06 0.79 -12.03
C ILE A 36 -5.92 -0.72 -12.21
N LEU A 37 -6.33 -1.51 -11.21
CA LEU A 37 -6.32 -2.98 -11.28
C LEU A 37 -7.19 -3.52 -12.41
N ALA A 38 -8.36 -2.91 -12.65
CA ALA A 38 -9.24 -3.30 -13.74
C ALA A 38 -8.60 -3.12 -15.13
N VAL A 39 -7.64 -2.19 -15.26
CA VAL A 39 -6.92 -1.91 -16.52
C VAL A 39 -5.65 -2.74 -16.65
N GLU A 40 -4.81 -2.74 -15.61
CA GLU A 40 -3.47 -3.34 -15.66
C GLU A 40 -3.46 -4.83 -15.31
N GLY A 41 -4.52 -5.33 -14.66
CA GLY A 41 -4.68 -6.71 -14.20
C GLY A 41 -3.77 -7.11 -13.04
N LYS A 42 -2.58 -6.50 -12.93
CA LYS A 42 -1.65 -6.69 -11.84
C LYS A 42 -1.04 -5.38 -11.39
N LEU A 43 -0.86 -5.22 -10.08
CA LEU A 43 -0.39 -3.97 -9.50
C LEU A 43 0.72 -4.18 -8.47
N ARG A 44 1.68 -3.25 -8.48
CA ARG A 44 2.71 -3.11 -7.46
C ARG A 44 2.49 -1.82 -6.68
N VAL A 45 2.67 -1.87 -5.37
CA VAL A 45 2.34 -0.75 -4.48
C VAL A 45 3.57 -0.32 -3.71
N PHE A 46 3.83 0.97 -3.72
CA PHE A 46 4.83 1.62 -2.88
C PHE A 46 4.14 2.44 -1.80
N VAL A 47 4.56 2.29 -0.54
CA VAL A 47 4.03 3.05 0.60
C VAL A 47 5.19 3.63 1.39
N GLN A 48 5.28 4.95 1.49
CA GLN A 48 6.24 5.63 2.35
C GLN A 48 5.52 6.23 3.56
N CYS A 49 5.90 5.80 4.75
CA CYS A 49 5.37 6.28 6.02
C CYS A 49 6.33 7.30 6.64
N GLU A 50 5.91 8.56 6.75
CA GLU A 50 6.65 9.62 7.43
C GLU A 50 5.86 10.11 8.64
N ASN A 51 6.46 10.09 9.84
CA ASN A 51 5.79 10.46 11.09
C ASN A 51 4.40 9.80 11.22
N PHE A 52 4.32 8.54 10.82
CA PHE A 52 3.06 7.82 10.76
C PHE A 52 2.69 7.31 12.14
N GLU A 53 1.58 7.80 12.66
CA GLU A 53 1.10 7.50 14.02
C GLU A 53 0.22 6.26 14.06
N GLY A 54 -0.04 5.66 12.90
CA GLY A 54 -0.91 4.52 12.73
C GLY A 54 -2.27 4.92 12.19
N VAL A 55 -3.21 4.01 12.36
CA VAL A 55 -4.48 4.07 11.66
C VAL A 55 -5.62 3.90 12.65
N ASP A 56 -6.49 4.90 12.70
CA ASP A 56 -7.64 4.90 13.59
C ASP A 56 -8.84 4.33 12.85
N MET A 57 -8.77 3.02 12.63
CA MET A 57 -9.77 2.26 11.92
C MET A 57 -10.58 1.41 12.89
N ARG A 58 -11.60 2.02 13.49
CA ARG A 58 -12.68 1.26 14.13
C ARG A 58 -13.59 0.56 13.10
N ALA A 59 -13.53 0.94 11.82
CA ALA A 59 -14.48 0.51 10.77
C ALA A 59 -13.90 -0.35 9.62
N VAL A 60 -12.58 -0.57 9.52
CA VAL A 60 -11.98 -1.12 8.28
C VAL A 60 -11.97 -2.65 8.16
N TRP A 61 -12.62 -3.33 9.08
CA TRP A 61 -12.86 -4.76 8.91
C TRP A 61 -14.08 -5.07 8.01
N GLU A 62 -14.98 -4.13 7.75
CA GLU A 62 -16.16 -4.44 6.93
C GLU A 62 -15.92 -4.32 5.41
N ASP A 63 -14.90 -3.57 4.98
CA ASP A 63 -14.50 -3.46 3.56
C ASP A 63 -13.49 -4.54 3.10
N ILE A 64 -13.43 -5.67 3.81
CA ILE A 64 -12.74 -6.91 3.40
C ILE A 64 -13.19 -7.37 1.99
N ARG A 65 -14.31 -6.87 1.46
CA ARG A 65 -14.78 -7.14 0.09
C ARG A 65 -13.75 -6.77 -1.00
N PHE A 66 -13.09 -5.62 -0.91
CA PHE A 66 -12.06 -5.22 -1.88
C PHE A 66 -10.94 -6.25 -1.91
N ALA A 67 -10.43 -6.58 -0.72
CA ALA A 67 -9.40 -7.57 -0.60
C ALA A 67 -9.85 -8.94 -1.09
N THR A 68 -11.06 -9.40 -0.80
CA THR A 68 -11.53 -10.71 -1.29
C THR A 68 -11.68 -10.80 -2.82
N LYS A 69 -11.85 -9.68 -3.53
CA LYS A 69 -11.93 -9.68 -5.00
C LYS A 69 -10.57 -9.53 -5.67
N HIS A 70 -9.67 -8.72 -5.10
CA HIS A 70 -8.45 -8.29 -5.76
C HIS A 70 -7.16 -8.77 -5.08
N TYR A 71 -7.23 -9.55 -4.00
CA TYR A 71 -6.04 -10.05 -3.28
C TYR A 71 -5.03 -10.80 -4.16
N ALA A 72 -5.47 -11.37 -5.29
CA ALA A 72 -4.62 -12.09 -6.22
C ALA A 72 -3.88 -11.18 -7.22
N ASP A 73 -4.28 -9.92 -7.33
CA ASP A 73 -3.83 -9.01 -8.39
C ASP A 73 -2.66 -8.13 -7.92
N PHE A 74 -2.37 -8.12 -6.62
CA PHE A 74 -1.21 -7.43 -6.06
C PHE A 74 0.01 -8.34 -6.08
N GLU A 75 1.06 -7.95 -6.81
CA GLU A 75 2.30 -8.76 -6.91
C GLU A 75 3.30 -8.44 -5.80
N ARG A 76 3.58 -7.14 -5.63
CA ARG A 76 4.64 -6.63 -4.75
C ARG A 76 4.18 -5.39 -4.03
N ILE A 77 4.44 -5.34 -2.73
CA ILE A 77 4.14 -4.19 -1.89
C ILE A 77 5.41 -3.82 -1.12
N ALA A 78 5.93 -2.62 -1.34
CA ALA A 78 7.07 -2.08 -0.63
C ALA A 78 6.60 -1.05 0.39
N VAL A 79 6.94 -1.24 1.66
CA VAL A 79 6.63 -0.31 2.74
C VAL A 79 7.93 0.28 3.30
N VAL A 80 8.05 1.59 3.30
CA VAL A 80 9.24 2.34 3.73
C VAL A 80 8.90 3.19 4.94
N GLY A 81 9.60 3.00 6.06
CA GLY A 81 9.47 3.88 7.23
C GLY A 81 10.03 3.28 8.51
N ASP A 82 10.23 4.14 9.52
CA ASP A 82 10.97 3.81 10.74
C ASP A 82 10.09 3.43 11.95
N GLY A 83 8.77 3.31 11.76
CA GLY A 83 7.76 3.22 12.84
C GLY A 83 6.99 1.90 12.95
N ARG A 84 5.87 1.92 13.70
CA ARG A 84 4.95 0.80 14.04
C ARG A 84 4.21 0.15 12.84
N TRP A 85 4.79 0.18 11.65
CA TRP A 85 4.20 -0.43 10.47
C TRP A 85 3.96 -1.93 10.66
N GLU A 86 4.80 -2.63 11.44
CA GLU A 86 4.74 -4.09 11.67
C GLU A 86 3.37 -4.52 12.19
N THR A 87 2.86 -3.79 13.18
CA THR A 87 1.56 -4.08 13.82
C THR A 87 0.40 -3.76 12.90
N TRP A 88 0.51 -2.71 12.09
CA TRP A 88 -0.54 -2.37 11.12
C TRP A 88 -0.52 -3.31 9.93
N LEU A 89 0.65 -3.81 9.52
CA LEU A 89 0.79 -4.61 8.34
C LEU A 89 0.03 -5.93 8.41
N ALA A 90 0.14 -6.61 9.56
CA ALA A 90 -0.59 -7.84 9.82
C ALA A 90 -2.11 -7.64 9.91
N ARG A 91 -2.59 -6.40 10.02
CA ARG A 91 -4.03 -6.09 10.03
C ARG A 91 -4.52 -5.62 8.67
N PHE A 92 -3.75 -4.77 8.00
CA PHE A 92 -4.12 -4.14 6.74
C PHE A 92 -3.78 -5.00 5.53
N PHE A 93 -2.60 -5.64 5.54
CA PHE A 93 -2.12 -6.45 4.42
C PHE A 93 -2.39 -7.95 4.59
N LYS A 94 -2.90 -8.38 5.74
CA LYS A 94 -3.37 -9.77 5.94
C LYS A 94 -4.31 -10.27 4.86
N PRO A 95 -5.22 -9.47 4.29
CA PRO A 95 -6.04 -9.91 3.17
C PRO A 95 -5.28 -10.10 1.85
N PHE A 96 -4.07 -9.55 1.71
CA PHE A 96 -3.24 -9.57 0.50
C PHE A 96 -2.27 -10.77 0.53
N THR A 97 -2.73 -11.93 0.96
CA THR A 97 -1.89 -13.12 1.22
C THR A 97 -1.09 -13.63 0.02
N ARG A 98 -1.44 -13.23 -1.21
CA ARG A 98 -0.71 -13.58 -2.44
C ARG A 98 0.37 -12.57 -2.82
N ALA A 99 0.29 -11.34 -2.32
CA ALA A 99 1.29 -10.33 -2.59
C ALA A 99 2.56 -10.61 -1.80
N THR A 100 3.73 -10.43 -2.42
CA THR A 100 4.98 -10.38 -1.67
C THR A 100 5.10 -9.00 -1.04
N VAL A 101 5.21 -8.93 0.28
CA VAL A 101 5.35 -7.67 1.00
C VAL A 101 6.76 -7.55 1.57
N ARG A 102 7.43 -6.42 1.32
CA ARG A 102 8.77 -6.12 1.83
C ARG A 102 8.84 -4.74 2.47
N HIS A 103 9.77 -4.64 3.40
CA HIS A 103 9.87 -3.51 4.29
C HIS A 103 11.27 -3.00 4.34
N TYR A 104 11.36 -1.68 4.45
CA TYR A 104 12.59 -0.94 4.32
C TYR A 104 12.57 0.21 5.31
N LYS A 105 13.71 0.51 5.90
CA LYS A 105 13.90 1.74 6.68
C LYS A 105 13.80 2.95 5.77
N ALA A 106 13.56 4.14 6.33
CA ALA A 106 13.54 5.36 5.54
C ALA A 106 14.85 5.57 4.74
N SER A 107 15.99 5.15 5.31
CA SER A 107 17.30 5.18 4.66
C SER A 107 17.43 4.24 3.45
N GLU A 108 16.53 3.27 3.31
CA GLU A 108 16.56 2.22 2.28
C GLU A 108 15.57 2.48 1.14
N LEU A 109 15.07 3.72 1.03
CA LEU A 109 14.10 4.17 0.01
C LEU A 109 14.48 3.72 -1.41
N ALA A 110 15.75 3.84 -1.78
CA ALA A 110 16.24 3.45 -3.10
C ALA A 110 16.14 1.93 -3.34
N GLN A 111 16.42 1.13 -2.29
CA GLN A 111 16.33 -0.33 -2.37
C GLN A 111 14.89 -0.80 -2.52
N ALA A 112 13.96 -0.13 -1.82
CA ALA A 112 12.53 -0.40 -1.94
C ALA A 112 12.03 -0.18 -3.37
N TRP A 113 12.39 0.95 -3.98
CA TRP A 113 12.06 1.24 -5.38
C TRP A 113 12.69 0.25 -6.36
N ALA A 114 13.97 -0.09 -6.16
CA ALA A 114 14.66 -1.05 -7.01
C ALA A 114 13.99 -2.43 -6.97
N TRP A 115 13.63 -2.91 -5.78
CA TRP A 115 12.93 -4.19 -5.63
C TRP A 115 11.52 -4.18 -6.24
N LEU A 116 10.79 -3.07 -6.06
CA LEU A 116 9.45 -2.94 -6.63
C LEU A 116 9.48 -2.92 -8.16
N ARG A 117 10.55 -2.38 -8.74
CA ARG A 117 10.74 -2.26 -10.19
C ARG A 117 11.42 -3.47 -10.84
N ALA A 118 12.08 -4.33 -10.07
CA ALA A 118 12.74 -5.50 -10.62
C ALA A 118 11.73 -6.38 -11.38
N ASP A 119 12.09 -6.88 -12.56
CA ASP A 119 11.23 -7.76 -13.37
C ASP A 119 9.89 -7.13 -13.80
N LEU A 120 9.87 -5.82 -14.08
CA LEU A 120 8.72 -5.11 -14.71
C LEU A 120 8.73 -5.20 -16.23
#